data_AF-A0A7S4QW38-F1
#
_entry.id   AF-A0A7S4QW38-F1
#
_cell.length_a   1.000
_cell.length_b   1.000
_cell.length_c   1.000
_cell.angle_alpha   90.00
_cell.angle_beta   90.00
_cell.angle_gamma   90.00
#
_symmetry.space_group_name_H-M   'P 1'
#
loop_
_entity.id
_entity.type
_entity.pdbx_description
1 polymer ?
#
loop_
_entity_poly.entity_id
_entity_poly.type
_entity_poly.pdbx_seq_one_letter_code
_entity_poly.pdbx_strand_id
1 'polypeptide(L)'
;MASVLFSALTLSGLPQVSAVPSALFPRGEPPPPPPGRCEGKPVGVYSEALEQCLTQEISSQKVFTVAQCNGSELRSVSYVNASGCKGGPGVQQYVQSFDVNKCIHMPGTRGTSTRISCDGTSATFASWSLAPAPPSDVSCDGASAGADSLQVSCRVDAREIDEVSFEVASPSGRPFLTVTGPVGAGGEAKTSIPGLRSNTQYRVTARAHRRGEQEGNPDAWSRLSSQSALCSTAKGGLQQRPQGGRPEGRLRRPKTRWIETYRLVNSYGPADELLPDFLDQHNGADLPGIMGLVTLGGSAPGLPLTRYCVEVLDVQVPDVITASVDGRPQTAPFADYASCNQGACRCMHQVDRSISHLPARQILELCAGHPPADKINNTCRCPESSVSRSSRYVGRSPIPLPFYTLSSLAASSFVLPPSYPPSYRPEPVGSFYSFPVGGRCPLGAGVGDRSCTWQRSPVAHTVHTDDLVQMGLNVSSSTARMQTNKTTGETISIEVDYDATVGNLRIVERAFAALRPPPCGEPAAAAAGETAAIVV
;
A
#
# COMPACT_ATOMS: atom_id res chain seq x y z
N MET A 1 -54.37 15.80 -36.41
CA MET A 1 -54.11 16.49 -37.70
C MET A 1 -52.66 16.96 -37.67
N ALA A 2 -51.67 16.54 -38.45
CA ALA A 2 -51.41 15.53 -39.49
C ALA A 2 -49.87 15.28 -39.37
N SER A 3 -49.32 14.07 -39.20
CA SER A 3 -49.09 12.98 -40.16
C SER A 3 -48.51 13.42 -41.52
N VAL A 4 -47.24 13.05 -41.81
CA VAL A 4 -46.83 12.04 -42.85
C VAL A 4 -45.46 12.30 -43.56
N LEU A 5 -44.59 11.25 -43.49
CA LEU A 5 -43.59 10.65 -44.43
C LEU A 5 -42.49 11.51 -45.11
N PHE A 6 -41.32 11.03 -45.57
CA PHE A 6 -40.34 9.94 -45.34
C PHE A 6 -39.30 10.02 -46.49
N SER A 7 -38.16 9.33 -46.33
CA SER A 7 -37.12 8.94 -47.33
C SER A 7 -35.84 9.82 -47.31
N ALA A 8 -34.71 9.36 -46.77
CA ALA A 8 -33.84 8.23 -47.13
C ALA A 8 -32.84 8.58 -48.26
N LEU A 9 -31.57 8.70 -47.90
CA LEU A 9 -30.42 8.42 -48.77
C LEU A 9 -29.22 8.01 -47.91
N THR A 10 -28.71 6.84 -48.27
CA THR A 10 -27.62 6.06 -47.71
C THR A 10 -26.25 6.66 -47.98
N LEU A 11 -25.33 6.57 -47.02
CA LEU A 11 -23.90 6.47 -47.31
C LEU A 11 -23.25 5.47 -46.34
N SER A 12 -22.85 4.37 -46.95
CA SER A 12 -22.06 3.25 -46.44
C SER A 12 -20.59 3.67 -46.28
N GLY A 13 -19.92 3.12 -45.25
CA GLY A 13 -18.46 3.08 -45.19
C GLY A 13 -17.84 3.43 -43.84
N LEU A 14 -17.98 2.54 -42.84
CA LEU A 14 -17.05 2.49 -41.70
C LEU A 14 -16.58 1.04 -41.51
N PRO A 15 -15.29 0.82 -41.20
CA PRO A 15 -14.74 -0.52 -41.06
C PRO A 15 -15.32 -1.20 -39.83
N GLN A 16 -15.77 -2.44 -40.01
CA GLN A 16 -16.11 -3.36 -38.92
C GLN A 16 -14.87 -3.55 -38.04
N VAL A 17 -14.87 -2.92 -36.87
CA VAL A 17 -13.98 -3.31 -35.78
C VAL A 17 -14.54 -4.63 -35.24
N SER A 18 -13.80 -5.71 -35.45
CA SER A 18 -14.11 -7.03 -34.89
C SER A 18 -14.37 -6.89 -33.39
N ALA A 19 -15.60 -7.20 -32.99
CA ALA A 19 -15.96 -7.42 -31.60
C ALA A 19 -15.10 -8.56 -31.05
N VAL A 20 -14.26 -8.24 -30.06
CA VAL A 20 -13.61 -9.24 -29.23
C VAL A 20 -14.72 -9.95 -28.45
N PRO A 21 -14.83 -11.29 -28.48
CA PRO A 21 -15.86 -11.99 -27.73
C PRO A 21 -15.65 -11.74 -26.23
N SER A 22 -16.64 -11.11 -25.60
CA SER A 22 -16.79 -11.07 -24.14
C SER A 22 -17.13 -12.48 -23.65
N ALA A 23 -16.13 -13.36 -23.63
CA ALA A 23 -16.24 -14.67 -23.02
C ALA A 23 -16.16 -14.50 -21.49
N LEU A 24 -17.32 -14.64 -20.85
CA LEU A 24 -17.52 -15.20 -19.50
C LEU A 24 -16.42 -14.87 -18.47
N PHE A 25 -16.50 -13.67 -17.88
CA PHE A 25 -15.90 -13.46 -16.56
C PHE A 25 -16.82 -14.12 -15.53
N PRO A 26 -16.33 -15.04 -14.68
CA PRO A 26 -17.13 -15.51 -13.56
C PRO A 26 -17.45 -14.28 -12.69
N ARG A 27 -18.75 -14.12 -12.40
CA ARG A 27 -19.27 -13.18 -11.40
C ARG A 27 -18.69 -13.62 -10.05
N GLY A 28 -17.54 -13.08 -9.70
CA GLY A 28 -16.94 -13.28 -8.39
C GLY A 28 -17.10 -12.00 -7.61
N GLU A 29 -17.75 -12.08 -6.45
CA GLU A 29 -17.43 -11.19 -5.33
C GLU A 29 -15.89 -11.08 -5.22
N PRO A 30 -15.33 -9.93 -4.80
CA PRO A 30 -13.91 -9.86 -4.49
C PRO A 30 -13.57 -11.07 -3.62
N PRO A 31 -12.52 -11.84 -3.95
CA PRO A 31 -12.21 -13.04 -3.19
C PRO A 31 -12.10 -12.62 -1.72
N PRO A 32 -12.75 -13.35 -0.79
CA PRO A 32 -12.59 -13.06 0.62
C PRO A 32 -11.09 -13.06 0.94
N PRO A 33 -10.62 -12.24 1.90
CA PRO A 33 -9.27 -12.38 2.40
C PRO A 33 -9.02 -13.87 2.71
N PRO A 34 -7.82 -14.40 2.43
CA PRO A 34 -7.53 -15.78 2.74
C PRO A 34 -7.94 -16.05 4.20
N PRO A 35 -8.60 -17.19 4.48
CA PRO A 35 -8.99 -17.51 5.85
C PRO A 35 -7.74 -17.48 6.72
N GLY A 36 -7.87 -16.94 7.94
CA GLY A 36 -6.76 -16.96 8.88
C GLY A 36 -6.28 -18.40 9.11
N ARG A 37 -5.01 -18.59 9.45
CA ARG A 37 -4.46 -19.92 9.76
C ARG A 37 -4.25 -20.04 11.27
N CYS A 38 -5.05 -20.90 11.90
CA CYS A 38 -4.91 -21.22 13.33
C CYS A 38 -4.49 -22.68 13.52
N GLU A 39 -3.36 -23.04 12.91
CA GLU A 39 -2.81 -24.39 13.01
C GLU A 39 -1.68 -24.42 14.04
N GLY A 40 -1.60 -25.53 14.80
CA GLY A 40 -0.58 -25.69 15.83
C GLY A 40 -0.88 -24.92 17.12
N LYS A 41 0.17 -24.65 17.90
CA LYS A 41 0.05 -24.01 19.21
C LYS A 41 -0.08 -22.49 19.06
N PRO A 42 -1.07 -21.84 19.71
CA PRO A 42 -1.18 -20.39 19.69
C PRO A 42 0.04 -19.75 20.37
N VAL A 43 0.48 -18.62 19.82
CA VAL A 43 1.55 -17.80 20.40
C VAL A 43 1.05 -16.94 21.57
N GLY A 44 -0.26 -16.75 21.68
CA GLY A 44 -0.91 -16.06 22.79
C GLY A 44 -2.35 -16.49 22.96
N VAL A 45 -2.82 -16.51 24.21
CA VAL A 45 -4.22 -16.74 24.57
C VAL A 45 -4.59 -15.73 25.65
N TYR A 46 -5.67 -14.99 25.44
CA TYR A 46 -6.26 -14.12 26.47
C TYR A 46 -7.79 -14.25 26.47
N SER A 47 -8.41 -13.85 27.56
CA SER A 47 -9.87 -13.89 27.69
C SER A 47 -10.39 -12.51 28.12
N GLU A 48 -11.52 -12.12 27.54
CA GLU A 48 -12.26 -10.91 27.87
C GLU A 48 -13.60 -11.30 28.48
N ALA A 49 -14.01 -10.63 29.58
CA ALA A 49 -15.30 -10.88 30.19
C ALA A 49 -16.44 -10.33 29.31
N LEU A 50 -17.46 -11.15 29.06
CA LEU A 50 -18.66 -10.72 28.35
C LEU A 50 -19.58 -9.93 29.27
N GLU A 51 -20.35 -9.02 28.68
CA GLU A 51 -21.36 -8.18 29.34
C GLU A 51 -20.83 -7.27 30.45
N GLN A 52 -19.52 -7.25 30.67
CA GLN A 52 -18.84 -6.33 31.59
C GLN A 52 -18.42 -5.08 30.84
N CYS A 53 -18.66 -3.94 31.47
CA CYS A 53 -18.18 -2.67 30.93
C CYS A 53 -16.72 -2.47 31.32
N LEU A 54 -15.82 -2.73 30.38
CA LEU A 54 -14.39 -2.56 30.54
C LEU A 54 -14.00 -1.12 30.20
N THR A 55 -13.01 -0.59 30.91
CA THR A 55 -12.47 0.76 30.64
C THR A 55 -11.04 0.63 30.13
N GLN A 56 -10.74 1.34 29.06
CA GLN A 56 -9.40 1.44 28.47
C GLN A 56 -9.07 2.92 28.27
N GLU A 57 -7.79 3.27 28.41
CA GLU A 57 -7.29 4.61 28.08
C GLU A 57 -6.54 4.53 26.76
N ILE A 58 -7.07 5.18 25.73
CA ILE A 58 -6.51 5.20 24.37
C ILE A 58 -6.23 6.65 24.01
N SER A 59 -4.96 6.99 23.80
CA SER A 59 -4.54 8.36 23.44
C SER A 59 -5.09 9.43 24.39
N SER A 60 -5.02 9.17 25.70
CA SER A 60 -5.56 10.03 26.77
C SER A 60 -7.08 10.21 26.76
N GLN A 61 -7.82 9.43 25.97
CA GLN A 61 -9.27 9.35 26.03
C GLN A 61 -9.71 8.06 26.74
N LYS A 62 -10.70 8.17 27.62
CA LYS A 62 -11.35 7.00 28.21
C LYS A 62 -12.34 6.41 27.21
N VAL A 63 -12.13 5.14 26.90
CA VAL A 63 -13.00 4.33 26.04
C VAL A 63 -13.58 3.21 26.89
N PHE A 64 -14.90 3.07 26.85
CA PHE A 64 -15.61 2.01 27.54
C PHE A 64 -16.02 0.95 26.53
N THR A 65 -15.74 -0.33 26.77
CA THR A 65 -16.06 -1.41 25.84
C THR A 65 -16.89 -2.48 26.52
N VAL A 66 -17.91 -2.98 25.84
CA VAL A 66 -18.68 -4.16 26.25
C VAL A 66 -18.76 -5.13 25.09
N ALA A 67 -18.47 -6.40 25.36
CA ALA A 67 -18.57 -7.47 24.39
C ALA A 67 -19.75 -8.40 24.71
N GLN A 68 -20.44 -8.88 23.68
CA GLN A 68 -21.52 -9.86 23.77
C GLN A 68 -21.26 -10.96 22.74
N CYS A 69 -21.50 -12.21 23.11
CA CYS A 69 -21.31 -13.35 22.21
C CYS A 69 -22.60 -14.16 22.11
N ASN A 70 -23.05 -14.44 20.89
CA ASN A 70 -24.22 -15.29 20.64
C ASN A 70 -23.86 -16.71 20.18
N GLY A 71 -22.60 -17.11 20.32
CA GLY A 71 -22.06 -18.41 19.89
C GLY A 71 -21.60 -18.46 18.42
N SER A 72 -22.10 -17.57 17.56
CA SER A 72 -21.67 -17.44 16.16
C SER A 72 -20.93 -16.15 15.87
N GLU A 73 -21.23 -15.09 16.63
CA GLU A 73 -20.68 -13.76 16.47
C GLU A 73 -20.32 -13.21 17.85
N LEU A 74 -19.14 -12.62 17.95
CA LEU A 74 -18.73 -11.75 19.04
C LEU A 74 -18.95 -10.31 18.59
N ARG A 75 -19.84 -9.60 19.26
CA ARG A 75 -20.12 -8.19 19.02
C ARG A 75 -19.52 -7.35 20.15
N SER A 76 -18.58 -6.48 19.82
CA SER A 76 -17.97 -5.52 20.73
C SER A 76 -18.49 -4.11 20.44
N VAL A 77 -18.84 -3.36 21.48
CA VAL A 77 -19.27 -1.96 21.37
C VAL A 77 -18.39 -1.09 22.24
N SER A 78 -17.64 -0.19 21.62
CA SER A 78 -16.82 0.82 22.30
C SER A 78 -17.54 2.18 22.32
N TYR A 79 -17.52 2.83 23.47
CA TYR A 79 -18.16 4.11 23.76
C TYR A 79 -17.07 5.15 24.08
N VAL A 80 -16.97 6.18 23.26
CA VAL A 80 -16.03 7.29 23.41
C VAL A 80 -16.78 8.53 23.90
N ASN A 81 -16.13 9.33 24.75
CA ASN A 81 -16.74 10.47 25.46
C ASN A 81 -17.94 10.07 26.34
N ALA A 82 -17.92 8.83 26.82
CA ALA A 82 -18.94 8.30 27.72
C ALA A 82 -18.42 8.27 29.17
N SER A 83 -19.34 8.05 30.13
CA SER A 83 -19.00 7.73 31.52
C SER A 83 -19.16 6.23 31.83
N GLY A 84 -19.35 5.40 30.80
CA GLY A 84 -19.65 3.98 30.89
C GLY A 84 -20.13 3.43 29.54
N CYS A 85 -20.53 2.15 29.51
CA CYS A 85 -21.01 1.47 28.31
C CYS A 85 -22.48 1.77 28.03
N LYS A 86 -22.81 3.06 27.93
CA LYS A 86 -24.16 3.55 27.65
C LYS A 86 -24.10 4.62 26.58
N GLY A 87 -24.99 4.53 25.60
CA GLY A 87 -25.19 5.58 24.61
C GLY A 87 -25.82 6.83 25.23
N GLY A 88 -25.65 7.96 24.54
CA GLY A 88 -26.25 9.23 24.93
C GLY A 88 -25.90 10.34 23.94
N PRO A 89 -26.51 11.53 24.06
CA PRO A 89 -26.14 12.69 23.26
C PRO A 89 -24.63 12.98 23.38
N GLY A 90 -23.93 13.09 22.25
CA GLY A 90 -22.49 13.35 22.21
C GLY A 90 -21.58 12.13 22.43
N VAL A 91 -22.13 10.95 22.72
CA VAL A 91 -21.36 9.70 22.83
C VAL A 91 -21.18 9.08 21.45
N GLN A 92 -19.94 8.78 21.08
CA GLN A 92 -19.64 8.02 19.87
C GLN A 92 -19.60 6.53 20.18
N GLN A 93 -20.23 5.72 19.32
CA GLN A 93 -20.25 4.27 19.44
C GLN A 93 -19.54 3.63 18.24
N TYR A 94 -18.60 2.74 18.52
CA TYR A 94 -17.92 1.92 17.53
C TYR A 94 -18.34 0.47 17.76
N VAL A 95 -18.99 -0.13 16.76
CA VAL A 95 -19.43 -1.52 16.82
C VAL A 95 -18.51 -2.35 15.96
N GLN A 96 -17.94 -3.40 16.53
CA GLN A 96 -17.16 -4.40 15.82
C GLN A 96 -17.83 -5.76 16.00
N SER A 97 -17.81 -6.56 14.94
CA SER A 97 -18.35 -7.91 14.92
C SER A 97 -17.29 -8.86 14.38
N PHE A 98 -17.17 -10.01 15.02
CA PHE A 98 -16.21 -11.04 14.66
C PHE A 98 -16.87 -12.41 14.63
N ASP A 99 -16.57 -13.20 13.61
CA ASP A 99 -17.02 -14.58 13.53
C ASP A 99 -16.37 -15.43 14.63
N VAL A 100 -17.19 -16.11 15.41
CA VAL A 100 -16.75 -17.04 16.45
C VAL A 100 -16.40 -18.38 15.81
N ASN A 101 -15.39 -19.04 16.34
CA ASN A 101 -14.84 -20.32 15.87
C ASN A 101 -14.29 -20.31 14.45
N LYS A 102 -14.13 -19.13 13.84
CA LYS A 102 -13.39 -18.96 12.59
C LYS A 102 -12.04 -18.30 12.86
N CYS A 103 -11.08 -18.62 12.01
CA CYS A 103 -9.80 -17.94 11.99
C CYS A 103 -9.92 -16.66 11.18
N ILE A 104 -9.67 -15.55 11.84
CA ILE A 104 -9.77 -14.22 11.27
C ILE A 104 -8.46 -13.47 11.48
N HIS A 105 -8.18 -12.50 10.62
CA HIS A 105 -7.18 -11.49 10.90
C HIS A 105 -7.84 -10.40 11.73
N MET A 106 -7.33 -10.13 12.93
CA MET A 106 -7.88 -9.05 13.74
C MET A 106 -7.36 -7.70 13.21
N PRO A 107 -8.24 -6.69 13.04
CA PRO A 107 -7.80 -5.35 12.67
C PRO A 107 -6.75 -4.81 13.64
N GLY A 108 -5.63 -4.34 13.12
CA GLY A 108 -4.55 -3.75 13.92
C GLY A 108 -3.59 -4.73 14.58
N THR A 109 -3.83 -6.05 14.53
CA THR A 109 -2.84 -7.04 14.94
C THR A 109 -1.99 -7.41 13.72
N ARG A 110 -0.72 -6.99 13.71
CA ARG A 110 0.25 -7.46 12.71
C ARG A 110 0.79 -8.83 13.13
N GLY A 111 1.10 -9.70 12.18
CA GLY A 111 1.70 -11.01 12.45
C GLY A 111 0.74 -12.14 12.74
N THR A 112 -0.56 -11.90 12.96
CA THR A 112 -1.38 -12.88 13.69
C THR A 112 -2.76 -13.17 13.12
N SER A 113 -3.08 -14.45 13.00
CA SER A 113 -4.46 -14.93 12.93
C SER A 113 -5.01 -15.17 14.32
N THR A 114 -6.28 -14.84 14.53
CA THR A 114 -6.97 -15.05 15.80
C THR A 114 -8.18 -15.93 15.60
N ARG A 115 -8.40 -16.86 16.53
CA ARG A 115 -9.65 -17.59 16.67
C ARG A 115 -10.30 -17.17 17.97
N ILE A 116 -11.56 -16.79 17.86
CA ILE A 116 -12.38 -16.39 19.00
C ILE A 116 -13.29 -17.55 19.36
N SER A 117 -13.38 -17.88 20.63
CA SER A 117 -14.37 -18.82 21.19
C SER A 117 -15.03 -18.17 22.39
N CYS A 118 -16.28 -18.48 22.69
CA CYS A 118 -16.96 -17.94 23.86
C CYS A 118 -17.75 -19.02 24.60
N ASP A 119 -17.88 -18.85 25.92
CA ASP A 119 -18.55 -19.81 26.83
C ASP A 119 -19.78 -19.20 27.55
N GLY A 120 -20.25 -18.05 27.07
CA GLY A 120 -21.35 -17.28 27.67
C GLY A 120 -20.93 -16.33 28.78
N THR A 121 -19.75 -16.51 29.38
CA THR A 121 -19.20 -15.60 30.41
C THR A 121 -17.97 -14.84 29.93
N SER A 122 -17.20 -15.44 29.03
CA SER A 122 -15.99 -14.86 28.47
C SER A 122 -15.86 -15.15 26.99
N ALA A 123 -15.14 -14.27 26.29
CA ALA A 123 -14.59 -14.53 24.96
C ALA A 123 -13.10 -14.81 25.10
N THR A 124 -12.65 -15.96 24.62
CA THR A 124 -11.24 -16.34 24.55
C THR A 124 -10.72 -16.09 23.15
N PHE A 125 -9.61 -15.37 23.07
CA PHE A 125 -8.89 -15.03 21.86
C PHE A 125 -7.59 -15.83 21.86
N ALA A 126 -7.49 -16.83 21.00
CA ALA A 126 -6.23 -17.51 20.73
C ALA A 126 -5.62 -16.91 19.46
N SER A 127 -4.32 -16.61 19.49
CA SER A 127 -3.62 -15.98 18.37
C SER A 127 -2.46 -16.85 17.89
N TRP A 128 -2.26 -16.94 16.59
CA TRP A 128 -1.22 -17.71 15.90
C TRP A 128 -0.39 -16.78 15.04
N SER A 129 0.93 -16.95 15.10
CA SER A 129 1.84 -16.23 14.22
C SER A 129 1.72 -16.76 12.80
N LEU A 130 1.43 -15.87 11.85
CA LEU A 130 1.54 -16.14 10.42
C LEU A 130 2.97 -15.92 9.91
N ALA A 131 3.82 -15.26 10.69
CA ALA A 131 5.21 -15.05 10.32
C ALA A 131 5.94 -16.40 10.20
N PRO A 132 6.62 -16.69 9.07
CA PRO A 132 7.50 -17.83 8.97
C PRO A 132 8.76 -17.64 9.83
N ALA A 133 9.55 -18.71 9.97
CA ALA A 133 10.82 -18.62 10.68
C ALA A 133 11.78 -17.60 10.02
N PRO A 134 12.51 -16.78 10.80
CA PRO A 134 13.54 -15.89 10.25
C PRO A 134 14.61 -16.66 9.48
N PRO A 135 15.18 -16.09 8.39
CA PRO A 135 16.31 -16.68 7.69
C PRO A 135 17.51 -16.94 8.60
N SER A 136 18.26 -18.00 8.30
CA SER A 136 19.56 -18.32 8.93
C SER A 136 20.71 -18.20 7.92
N ASP A 137 21.93 -18.22 8.44
CA ASP A 137 23.18 -18.30 7.67
C ASP A 137 23.31 -17.19 6.61
N VAL A 138 22.95 -15.96 7.02
CA VAL A 138 23.08 -14.78 6.16
C VAL A 138 24.56 -14.57 5.86
N SER A 139 24.91 -14.59 4.58
CA SER A 139 26.28 -14.45 4.11
C SER A 139 26.35 -13.59 2.87
N CYS A 140 27.55 -13.07 2.58
CA CYS A 140 27.76 -12.18 1.47
C CYS A 140 29.21 -12.20 0.98
N ASP A 141 29.37 -11.94 -0.31
CA ASP A 141 30.67 -11.88 -0.99
C ASP A 141 30.69 -10.72 -2.00
N GLY A 142 31.60 -9.77 -1.78
CA GLY A 142 31.85 -8.67 -2.70
C GLY A 142 32.82 -9.01 -3.83
N ALA A 143 33.67 -10.02 -3.67
CA ALA A 143 34.68 -10.36 -4.67
C ALA A 143 34.06 -10.96 -5.94
N SER A 144 33.01 -11.78 -5.78
CA SER A 144 32.31 -12.41 -6.91
C SER A 144 31.28 -11.52 -7.60
N ALA A 145 30.72 -10.52 -6.92
CA ALA A 145 29.65 -9.67 -7.46
C ALA A 145 30.14 -8.43 -8.20
N GLY A 146 31.31 -7.91 -7.83
CA GLY A 146 31.89 -6.71 -8.42
C GLY A 146 32.16 -5.59 -7.44
N ALA A 147 32.80 -4.54 -7.95
CA ALA A 147 33.24 -3.43 -7.12
C ALA A 147 32.08 -2.67 -6.45
N ASP A 148 30.91 -2.65 -7.06
CA ASP A 148 29.74 -1.87 -6.63
C ASP A 148 28.54 -2.76 -6.26
N SER A 149 28.79 -4.05 -6.05
CA SER A 149 27.75 -5.03 -5.81
C SER A 149 28.15 -6.03 -4.72
N LEU A 150 27.16 -6.66 -4.10
CA LEU A 150 27.35 -7.78 -3.18
C LEU A 150 26.56 -8.99 -3.67
N GLN A 151 27.16 -10.17 -3.68
CA GLN A 151 26.41 -11.41 -3.78
C GLN A 151 25.98 -11.77 -2.37
N VAL A 152 24.69 -11.96 -2.14
CA VAL A 152 24.16 -12.32 -0.82
C VAL A 152 23.40 -13.64 -0.88
N SER A 153 23.42 -14.37 0.23
CA SER A 153 22.59 -15.56 0.39
C SER A 153 22.20 -15.83 1.84
N CYS A 154 21.16 -16.64 2.02
CA CYS A 154 20.73 -17.17 3.31
C CYS A 154 20.00 -18.52 3.13
N ARG A 155 19.67 -19.18 4.25
CA ARG A 155 18.88 -20.41 4.31
C ARG A 155 17.49 -20.16 4.89
N VAL A 156 16.50 -20.82 4.31
CA VAL A 156 15.08 -20.80 4.70
C VAL A 156 14.44 -22.16 4.42
N ASP A 157 13.24 -22.41 4.94
CA ASP A 157 12.42 -23.56 4.52
C ASP A 157 11.74 -23.27 3.17
N ALA A 158 12.23 -23.89 2.10
CA ALA A 158 11.66 -23.74 0.76
C ALA A 158 10.20 -24.18 0.65
N ARG A 159 9.67 -24.99 1.58
CA ARG A 159 8.25 -25.37 1.59
C ARG A 159 7.37 -24.20 1.98
N GLU A 160 7.84 -23.37 2.91
CA GLU A 160 7.08 -22.25 3.45
C GLU A 160 7.43 -20.91 2.82
N ILE A 161 8.57 -20.78 2.14
CA ILE A 161 9.12 -19.50 1.65
C ILE A 161 9.43 -19.59 0.17
N ASP A 162 9.03 -18.59 -0.61
CA ASP A 162 9.36 -18.42 -2.03
C ASP A 162 10.26 -17.23 -2.32
N GLU A 163 10.30 -16.24 -1.43
CA GLU A 163 11.17 -15.06 -1.57
C GLU A 163 11.75 -14.56 -0.24
N VAL A 164 12.91 -13.90 -0.34
CA VAL A 164 13.60 -13.25 0.78
C VAL A 164 13.96 -11.83 0.38
N SER A 165 13.72 -10.88 1.28
CA SER A 165 14.22 -9.50 1.14
C SER A 165 15.49 -9.32 1.95
N PHE A 166 16.52 -8.79 1.30
CA PHE A 166 17.80 -8.41 1.90
C PHE A 166 17.83 -6.89 2.08
N GLU A 167 17.89 -6.45 3.32
CA GLU A 167 17.97 -5.04 3.72
C GLU A 167 19.42 -4.64 3.96
N VAL A 168 19.82 -3.51 3.39
CA VAL A 168 21.20 -3.02 3.43
C VAL A 168 21.25 -1.69 4.17
N ALA A 169 22.10 -1.64 5.18
CA ALA A 169 22.39 -0.45 5.95
C ALA A 169 23.90 -0.19 5.98
N SER A 170 24.31 1.04 6.32
CA SER A 170 25.67 1.24 6.84
C SER A 170 25.83 0.47 8.17
N PRO A 171 27.05 0.21 8.66
CA PRO A 171 27.26 -0.64 9.84
C PRO A 171 26.49 -0.19 11.09
N SER A 172 26.28 1.12 11.26
CA SER A 172 25.54 1.75 12.36
C SER A 172 24.24 2.45 11.94
N GLY A 173 23.95 2.53 10.64
CA GLY A 173 22.81 3.30 10.13
C GLY A 173 21.53 2.49 9.98
N ARG A 174 20.56 3.11 9.30
CA ARG A 174 19.27 2.52 8.94
C ARG A 174 19.31 1.93 7.52
N PRO A 175 18.41 0.98 7.18
CA PRO A 175 18.34 0.41 5.84
C PRO A 175 17.99 1.46 4.79
N PHE A 176 18.80 1.58 3.73
CA PHE A 176 18.56 2.53 2.62
C PHE A 176 18.27 1.84 1.29
N LEU A 177 18.50 0.52 1.22
CA LEU A 177 18.33 -0.30 0.03
C LEU A 177 17.76 -1.65 0.44
N THR A 178 16.77 -2.13 -0.30
CA THR A 178 16.20 -3.47 -0.15
C THR A 178 16.23 -4.18 -1.49
N VAL A 179 16.67 -5.44 -1.49
CA VAL A 179 16.67 -6.30 -2.67
C VAL A 179 15.95 -7.61 -2.36
N THR A 180 14.92 -7.93 -3.13
CA THR A 180 14.20 -9.21 -3.04
C THR A 180 14.83 -10.26 -3.96
N GLY A 181 14.99 -11.48 -3.47
CA GLY A 181 15.54 -12.61 -4.21
C GLY A 181 14.67 -13.87 -4.06
N PRO A 182 14.58 -14.71 -5.11
CA PRO A 182 13.81 -15.95 -5.05
C PRO A 182 14.53 -17.02 -4.20
N VAL A 183 13.74 -17.91 -3.60
CA VAL A 183 14.22 -19.11 -2.90
C VAL A 183 14.29 -20.28 -3.88
N GLY A 184 15.48 -20.87 -4.00
CA GLY A 184 15.67 -22.10 -4.77
C GLY A 184 15.09 -23.33 -4.07
N ALA A 185 14.92 -24.44 -4.81
CA ALA A 185 14.31 -25.67 -4.30
C ALA A 185 15.02 -26.26 -3.05
N GLY A 186 16.31 -25.97 -2.85
CA GLY A 186 17.09 -26.39 -1.69
C GLY A 186 17.05 -25.44 -0.49
N GLY A 187 16.15 -24.45 -0.47
CA GLY A 187 16.01 -23.50 0.64
C GLY A 187 17.10 -22.43 0.69
N GLU A 188 17.90 -22.29 -0.37
CA GLU A 188 18.86 -21.19 -0.50
C GLU A 188 18.20 -20.03 -1.25
N ALA A 189 18.13 -18.86 -0.61
CA ALA A 189 17.86 -17.61 -1.31
C ALA A 189 19.21 -16.98 -1.65
N LYS A 190 19.43 -16.65 -2.92
CA LYS A 190 20.69 -16.06 -3.39
C LYS A 190 20.42 -14.99 -4.45
N THR A 191 20.93 -13.78 -4.23
CA THR A 191 20.74 -12.66 -5.15
C THR A 191 21.93 -11.70 -5.14
N SER A 192 21.98 -10.78 -6.11
CA SER A 192 22.98 -9.71 -6.17
C SER A 192 22.35 -8.39 -5.73
N ILE A 193 23.06 -7.64 -4.90
CA ILE A 193 22.70 -6.31 -4.44
C ILE A 193 23.54 -5.30 -5.23
N PRO A 194 22.95 -4.56 -6.18
CA PRO A 194 23.67 -3.58 -7.00
C PRO A 194 23.70 -2.19 -6.35
N GLY A 195 24.47 -1.28 -6.94
CA GLY A 195 24.42 0.16 -6.61
C GLY A 195 25.09 0.54 -5.29
N LEU A 196 26.01 -0.29 -4.82
CA LEU A 196 26.77 -0.06 -3.59
C LEU A 196 28.08 0.68 -3.89
N ARG A 197 28.62 1.37 -2.90
CA ARG A 197 29.93 2.01 -3.03
C ARG A 197 31.01 0.96 -2.95
N SER A 198 32.04 1.08 -3.77
CA SER A 198 33.20 0.19 -3.72
C SER A 198 34.01 0.34 -2.44
N ASN A 199 34.68 -0.74 -2.03
CA ASN A 199 35.51 -0.78 -0.82
C ASN A 199 34.78 -0.23 0.43
N THR A 200 33.49 -0.51 0.56
CA THR A 200 32.65 -0.02 1.66
C THR A 200 32.02 -1.19 2.38
N GLN A 201 32.00 -1.11 3.71
CA GLN A 201 31.36 -2.11 4.56
C GLN A 201 29.89 -1.76 4.78
N TYR A 202 29.03 -2.78 4.72
CA TYR A 202 27.60 -2.71 4.89
C TYR A 202 27.12 -3.78 5.87
N ARG A 203 26.02 -3.51 6.57
CA ARG A 203 25.26 -4.51 7.31
C ARG A 203 24.12 -5.01 6.43
N VAL A 204 24.04 -6.33 6.26
CA VAL A 204 22.95 -6.99 5.53
C VAL A 204 22.14 -7.86 6.47
N THR A 205 20.83 -7.62 6.49
CA THR A 205 19.83 -8.40 7.24
C THR A 205 18.85 -9.03 6.26
N ALA A 206 18.33 -10.21 6.59
CA ALA A 206 17.41 -10.93 5.72
C ALA A 206 16.03 -11.09 6.37
N ARG A 207 14.98 -11.06 5.55
CA ARG A 207 13.59 -11.31 5.95
C ARG A 207 12.92 -12.25 4.96
N ALA A 208 12.32 -13.33 5.46
CA ALA A 208 11.59 -14.31 4.65
C ALA A 208 10.13 -13.90 4.46
N HIS A 209 9.56 -14.23 3.29
CA HIS A 209 8.17 -14.00 2.93
C HIS A 209 7.45 -15.32 2.76
N ARG A 210 6.33 -15.50 3.45
CA ARG A 210 5.56 -16.74 3.38
C ARG A 210 5.05 -16.95 1.95
N ARG A 211 5.32 -18.16 1.44
CA ARG A 211 4.91 -18.63 0.12
C ARG A 211 3.42 -18.46 -0.10
N GLY A 212 3.08 -17.84 -1.23
CA GLY A 212 1.70 -17.64 -1.67
C GLY A 212 0.91 -16.62 -0.86
N GLU A 213 1.51 -16.00 0.15
CA GLU A 213 0.94 -14.84 0.81
C GLU A 213 1.38 -13.56 0.08
N GLN A 214 0.62 -12.49 0.27
CA GLN A 214 0.94 -11.20 -0.30
C GLN A 214 2.07 -10.52 0.46
N GLU A 215 2.98 -9.87 -0.26
CA GLU A 215 4.08 -9.08 0.31
C GLU A 215 3.51 -7.95 1.16
N GLY A 216 2.34 -7.40 0.89
CA GLY A 216 1.79 -6.28 1.66
C GLY A 216 1.15 -6.71 2.97
N ASN A 217 1.06 -8.00 3.22
CA ASN A 217 0.61 -8.54 4.49
C ASN A 217 1.82 -8.65 5.42
N PRO A 218 2.03 -7.71 6.35
CA PRO A 218 3.14 -7.80 7.30
C PRO A 218 3.09 -9.10 8.12
N ASP A 219 1.92 -9.71 8.22
CA ASP A 219 1.74 -10.96 8.94
C ASP A 219 2.42 -12.15 8.27
N ALA A 220 2.65 -12.07 6.97
CA ALA A 220 3.27 -13.12 6.18
C ALA A 220 4.80 -13.06 6.20
N TRP A 221 5.40 -12.05 6.84
CA TRP A 221 6.85 -11.91 6.86
C TRP A 221 7.43 -12.45 8.16
N SER A 222 8.62 -13.03 8.09
CA SER A 222 9.38 -13.30 9.30
C SER A 222 9.76 -11.98 9.97
N ARG A 223 10.17 -12.04 11.24
CA ARG A 223 11.04 -10.99 11.79
C ARG A 223 12.35 -10.93 10.99
N LEU A 224 13.08 -9.82 11.09
CA LEU A 224 14.45 -9.77 10.59
C LEU A 224 15.27 -10.90 11.20
N SER A 225 16.19 -11.46 10.42
CA SER A 225 17.18 -12.41 10.90
C SER A 225 17.95 -11.78 12.05
N SER A 226 18.05 -12.50 13.18
CA SER A 226 18.93 -12.11 14.28
C SER A 226 20.41 -12.15 13.87
N GLN A 227 20.72 -12.94 12.84
CA GLN A 227 22.03 -12.98 12.19
C GLN A 227 22.11 -11.88 11.13
N SER A 228 23.01 -10.92 11.32
CA SER A 228 23.37 -9.92 10.31
C SER A 228 24.77 -10.23 9.78
N ALA A 229 25.01 -10.02 8.49
CA ALA A 229 26.33 -10.12 7.89
C ALA A 229 26.96 -8.73 7.73
N LEU A 230 28.23 -8.58 8.13
CA LEU A 230 29.03 -7.41 7.77
C LEU A 230 29.78 -7.71 6.47
N CYS A 231 29.36 -7.05 5.41
CA CYS A 231 29.75 -7.32 4.03
C CYS A 231 30.62 -6.18 3.50
N SER A 232 31.67 -6.47 2.74
CA SER A 232 32.45 -5.43 2.06
C SER A 232 32.39 -5.64 0.55
N THR A 233 32.07 -4.58 -0.19
CA THR A 233 32.21 -4.57 -1.65
C THR A 233 33.68 -4.64 -2.04
N ALA A 234 33.99 -5.17 -3.23
CA ALA A 234 35.36 -5.29 -3.69
C ALA A 234 36.02 -3.90 -3.90
N LYS A 235 37.35 -3.85 -3.81
CA LYS A 235 38.12 -2.68 -4.27
C LYS A 235 37.93 -2.52 -5.77
N GLY A 236 37.72 -1.29 -6.23
CA GLY A 236 37.49 -0.95 -7.63
C GLY A 236 38.60 -1.44 -8.56
N GLY A 237 38.46 -2.68 -9.04
CA GLY A 237 39.15 -3.19 -10.21
C GLY A 237 38.24 -3.02 -11.42
N LEU A 238 38.83 -2.72 -12.58
CA LEU A 238 38.14 -2.72 -13.87
C LEU A 238 37.55 -4.12 -14.12
N GLN A 239 36.29 -4.34 -13.70
CA GLN A 239 35.61 -5.57 -14.01
C GLN A 239 35.11 -5.51 -15.45
N GLN A 240 35.44 -6.57 -16.20
CA GLN A 240 34.90 -6.79 -17.53
C GLN A 240 33.38 -6.97 -17.43
N ARG A 241 32.65 -6.09 -18.12
CA ARG A 241 31.20 -6.17 -18.27
C ARG A 241 30.82 -7.60 -18.69
N PRO A 242 29.93 -8.30 -17.97
CA PRO A 242 29.45 -9.60 -18.41
C PRO A 242 28.88 -9.46 -19.82
N GLN A 243 29.41 -10.21 -20.78
CA GLN A 243 28.85 -10.24 -22.13
C GLN A 243 27.46 -10.88 -22.03
N GLY A 244 26.43 -10.04 -22.14
CA GLY A 244 25.04 -10.47 -22.09
C GLY A 244 24.77 -11.54 -23.15
N GLY A 245 24.35 -12.73 -22.70
CA GLY A 245 23.85 -13.78 -23.58
C GLY A 245 22.74 -13.26 -24.48
N ARG A 246 22.78 -13.65 -25.75
CA ARG A 246 21.74 -13.33 -26.74
C ARG A 246 20.38 -13.79 -26.21
N PRO A 247 19.34 -12.94 -26.16
CA PRO A 247 18.02 -13.38 -25.74
C PRO A 247 17.47 -14.39 -26.74
N GLU A 248 17.31 -15.65 -26.31
CA GLU A 248 16.60 -16.68 -27.06
C GLU A 248 15.13 -16.27 -27.25
N GLY A 249 14.64 -16.45 -28.49
CA GLY A 249 13.24 -16.38 -28.91
C GLY A 249 12.32 -15.43 -28.13
N ARG A 250 12.30 -14.14 -28.50
CA ARG A 250 11.26 -13.21 -28.01
C ARG A 250 9.89 -13.65 -28.52
N LEU A 251 9.19 -14.46 -27.73
CA LEU A 251 7.72 -14.42 -27.72
C LEU A 251 7.31 -12.94 -27.63
N ARG A 252 6.30 -12.53 -28.40
CA ARG A 252 5.76 -11.17 -28.35
C ARG A 252 5.24 -10.91 -26.94
N ARG A 253 6.09 -10.34 -26.08
CA ARG A 253 5.69 -9.88 -24.76
C ARG A 253 4.68 -8.75 -24.95
N PRO A 254 3.64 -8.68 -24.11
CA PRO A 254 2.71 -7.56 -24.17
C PRO A 254 3.46 -6.27 -23.86
N LYS A 255 2.90 -5.15 -24.33
CA LYS A 255 3.48 -3.84 -24.06
C LYS A 255 3.33 -3.54 -22.57
N THR A 256 4.39 -3.04 -21.96
CA THR A 256 4.43 -2.63 -20.55
C THR A 256 4.94 -1.21 -20.44
N ARG A 257 4.77 -0.61 -19.26
CA ARG A 257 5.35 0.67 -18.89
C ARG A 257 5.86 0.60 -17.45
N TRP A 258 6.86 1.41 -17.13
CA TRP A 258 7.36 1.53 -15.77
C TRP A 258 6.82 2.80 -15.12
N ILE A 259 6.40 2.68 -13.86
CA ILE A 259 6.02 3.81 -13.02
C ILE A 259 6.90 3.84 -11.77
N GLU A 260 7.19 5.06 -11.32
CA GLU A 260 7.85 5.33 -10.06
C GLU A 260 6.77 5.60 -9.00
N THR A 261 6.88 4.93 -7.86
CA THR A 261 5.91 5.04 -6.77
C THR A 261 6.62 5.08 -5.44
N TYR A 262 6.04 5.80 -4.49
CA TYR A 262 6.55 6.06 -3.17
C TYR A 262 5.51 5.64 -2.14
N ARG A 263 5.99 5.11 -1.02
CA ARG A 263 5.15 4.77 0.12
C ARG A 263 5.83 5.25 1.40
N LEU A 264 5.07 5.96 2.22
CA LEU A 264 5.44 6.28 3.59
C LEU A 264 4.76 5.26 4.50
N VAL A 265 5.53 4.56 5.32
CA VAL A 265 4.96 3.60 6.27
C VAL A 265 4.19 4.34 7.35
N ASN A 266 2.94 3.92 7.60
CA ASN A 266 2.20 4.43 8.76
C ASN A 266 2.71 3.76 10.06
N SER A 267 3.01 4.60 11.06
CA SER A 267 3.57 4.20 12.35
C SER A 267 2.54 3.50 13.23
N TYR A 268 2.55 2.17 13.20
CA TYR A 268 1.98 1.32 14.25
C TYR A 268 2.88 0.09 14.42
N GLY A 269 4.10 0.29 14.91
CA GLY A 269 5.05 -0.78 15.17
C GLY A 269 6.46 -0.25 15.50
N PRO A 270 7.32 -1.08 16.10
CA PRO A 270 8.73 -0.74 16.31
C PRO A 270 9.44 -0.58 14.95
N ALA A 271 10.49 0.25 14.92
CA ALA A 271 11.12 0.73 13.68
C ALA A 271 11.68 -0.40 12.79
N ASP A 272 12.13 -1.51 13.39
CA ASP A 272 12.66 -2.71 12.74
C ASP A 272 11.56 -3.61 12.11
N GLU A 273 10.29 -3.30 12.33
CA GLU A 273 9.14 -3.93 11.68
C GLU A 273 8.53 -3.07 10.56
N LEU A 274 9.09 -1.87 10.32
CA LEU A 274 8.55 -0.95 9.31
C LEU A 274 9.03 -1.28 7.89
N LEU A 275 10.15 -1.99 7.74
CA LEU A 275 10.70 -2.42 6.45
C LEU A 275 10.86 -3.94 6.39
N PRO A 276 10.86 -4.55 5.19
CA PRO A 276 10.53 -3.93 3.92
C PRO A 276 9.05 -3.56 3.92
N ASP A 277 8.77 -2.38 3.41
CA ASP A 277 7.41 -1.98 3.12
C ASP A 277 7.06 -2.48 1.71
N PHE A 278 5.81 -2.87 1.46
CA PHE A 278 5.41 -3.36 0.14
C PHE A 278 4.15 -2.72 -0.37
N LEU A 279 3.92 -2.87 -1.68
CA LEU A 279 2.90 -2.12 -2.42
C LEU A 279 1.57 -2.85 -2.54
N ASP A 280 1.58 -4.18 -2.61
CA ASP A 280 0.39 -4.97 -2.83
C ASP A 280 -0.64 -4.77 -1.70
N GLN A 281 -1.85 -4.45 -2.13
CA GLN A 281 -2.95 -4.04 -1.26
C GLN A 281 -2.62 -2.91 -0.30
N HIS A 282 -1.72 -2.03 -0.74
CA HIS A 282 -1.48 -0.72 -0.17
C HIS A 282 -1.66 0.37 -1.22
N ASN A 283 -1.88 1.57 -0.71
CA ASN A 283 -1.82 2.78 -1.52
C ASN A 283 -0.35 3.18 -1.67
N GLY A 284 0.06 3.49 -2.89
CA GLY A 284 1.29 4.22 -3.18
C GLY A 284 0.94 5.56 -3.83
N ALA A 285 1.95 6.39 -4.07
CA ALA A 285 1.77 7.64 -4.78
C ALA A 285 3.01 7.98 -5.60
N ASP A 286 2.88 8.79 -6.65
CA ASP A 286 4.06 9.45 -7.20
C ASP A 286 4.60 10.47 -6.20
N LEU A 287 5.78 11.03 -6.52
CA LEU A 287 6.49 11.87 -5.55
C LEU A 287 5.67 13.09 -5.09
N PRO A 288 5.00 13.86 -5.98
CA PRO A 288 4.18 14.96 -5.52
C PRO A 288 2.94 14.50 -4.73
N GLY A 289 2.33 13.38 -5.11
CA GLY A 289 1.21 12.80 -4.37
C GLY A 289 1.59 12.43 -2.93
N ILE A 290 2.70 11.71 -2.74
CA ILE A 290 3.15 11.32 -1.38
C ILE A 290 3.55 12.54 -0.55
N MET A 291 4.12 13.58 -1.16
CA MET A 291 4.49 14.81 -0.43
C MET A 291 3.28 15.60 0.04
N GLY A 292 2.20 15.58 -0.72
CA GLY A 292 0.93 16.12 -0.24
C GLY A 292 0.42 15.39 1.01
N LEU A 293 0.56 14.05 1.06
CA LEU A 293 0.20 13.27 2.25
C LEU A 293 1.13 13.53 3.45
N VAL A 294 2.44 13.62 3.22
CA VAL A 294 3.42 13.97 4.27
C VAL A 294 3.09 15.34 4.87
N THR A 295 2.72 16.30 4.03
CA THR A 295 2.37 17.67 4.45
C THR A 295 1.02 17.71 5.19
N LEU A 296 0.09 16.79 4.87
CA LEU A 296 -1.19 16.66 5.55
C LEU A 296 -1.06 16.10 6.98
N GLY A 297 -0.40 14.95 7.10
CA GLY A 297 -0.40 14.17 8.35
C GLY A 297 0.66 14.60 9.36
N GLY A 298 1.64 15.40 8.91
CA GLY A 298 2.96 15.41 9.54
C GLY A 298 3.61 14.03 9.38
N SER A 299 4.94 13.96 9.46
CA SER A 299 5.62 12.68 9.57
C SER A 299 6.09 12.47 11.00
N ALA A 300 5.79 11.31 11.57
CA ALA A 300 6.47 10.90 12.78
C ALA A 300 7.98 10.80 12.51
N PRO A 301 8.83 11.04 13.51
CA PRO A 301 10.25 10.78 13.42
C PRO A 301 10.53 9.33 13.00
N GLY A 302 11.54 9.15 12.16
CA GLY A 302 12.11 7.84 11.79
C GLY A 302 11.28 6.98 10.83
N LEU A 303 10.21 7.50 10.24
CA LEU A 303 9.42 6.75 9.28
C LEU A 303 10.16 6.56 7.95
N PRO A 304 10.18 5.34 7.39
CA PRO A 304 10.74 5.11 6.08
C PRO A 304 9.79 5.61 4.98
N LEU A 305 10.36 6.37 4.05
CA LEU A 305 9.80 6.71 2.76
C LEU A 305 10.52 5.89 1.70
N THR A 306 9.84 4.90 1.14
CA THR A 306 10.44 3.95 0.20
C THR A 306 9.99 4.26 -1.22
N ARG A 307 10.96 4.33 -2.14
CA ARG A 307 10.79 4.42 -3.58
C ARG A 307 10.83 3.03 -4.19
N TYR A 308 9.85 2.76 -5.04
CA TYR A 308 9.76 1.55 -5.85
C TYR A 308 9.65 1.91 -7.33
N CYS A 309 10.13 0.98 -8.15
CA CYS A 309 9.80 0.94 -9.57
C CYS A 309 8.81 -0.20 -9.80
N VAL A 310 7.74 0.06 -10.53
CA VAL A 310 6.71 -0.95 -10.83
C VAL A 310 6.51 -1.02 -12.34
N GLU A 311 6.66 -2.21 -12.89
CA GLU A 311 6.27 -2.50 -14.26
C GLU A 311 4.77 -2.82 -14.28
N VAL A 312 4.01 -2.14 -15.14
CA VAL A 312 2.58 -2.34 -15.30
C VAL A 312 2.25 -2.62 -16.75
N LEU A 313 1.23 -3.45 -16.97
CA LEU A 313 0.73 -3.81 -18.29
C LEU A 313 0.14 -2.56 -18.96
N ASP A 314 0.54 -2.30 -20.20
CA ASP A 314 0.01 -1.18 -20.99
C ASP A 314 -1.34 -1.58 -21.59
N VAL A 315 -2.42 -1.27 -20.87
CA VAL A 315 -3.80 -1.59 -21.26
C VAL A 315 -4.63 -0.33 -21.46
N GLN A 316 -5.83 -0.50 -22.03
CA GLN A 316 -6.88 0.51 -22.06
C GLN A 316 -8.08 -0.04 -21.28
N VAL A 317 -8.31 0.53 -20.10
CA VAL A 317 -9.38 0.11 -19.18
C VAL A 317 -10.60 1.01 -19.42
N PRO A 318 -11.77 0.46 -19.80
CA PRO A 318 -12.97 1.26 -20.06
C PRO A 318 -13.66 1.67 -18.75
N ASP A 319 -14.54 2.67 -18.87
CA ASP A 319 -15.40 3.22 -17.81
C ASP A 319 -14.65 3.57 -16.50
N VAL A 320 -13.43 4.08 -16.62
CA VAL A 320 -12.62 4.56 -15.50
C VAL A 320 -13.05 5.97 -15.17
N ILE A 321 -13.49 6.18 -13.95
CA ILE A 321 -14.02 7.46 -13.48
C ILE A 321 -12.96 8.27 -12.74
N THR A 322 -12.08 7.62 -11.96
CA THR A 322 -11.03 8.33 -11.21
C THR A 322 -10.01 9.00 -12.13
N ALA A 323 -9.94 8.63 -13.40
CA ALA A 323 -9.10 9.30 -14.38
C ALA A 323 -9.68 10.66 -14.83
N SER A 324 -10.98 10.90 -14.65
CA SER A 324 -11.62 12.13 -15.14
C SER A 324 -11.73 13.20 -14.06
N VAL A 325 -11.31 14.41 -14.42
CA VAL A 325 -11.50 15.63 -13.63
C VAL A 325 -12.97 16.03 -13.49
N ASP A 326 -13.86 15.62 -14.39
CA ASP A 326 -15.30 15.90 -14.30
C ASP A 326 -16.12 14.70 -13.80
N GLY A 327 -15.44 13.64 -13.35
CA GLY A 327 -16.07 12.41 -12.86
C GLY A 327 -16.85 11.62 -13.92
N ARG A 328 -16.65 11.90 -15.22
CA ARG A 328 -17.23 11.09 -16.28
C ARG A 328 -16.41 9.83 -16.53
N PRO A 329 -17.05 8.68 -16.81
CA PRO A 329 -16.34 7.47 -17.23
C PRO A 329 -15.58 7.71 -18.53
N GLN A 330 -14.32 7.28 -18.59
CA GLN A 330 -13.52 7.32 -19.80
C GLN A 330 -12.62 6.09 -19.91
N THR A 331 -12.00 5.89 -21.07
CA THR A 331 -10.97 4.86 -21.24
C THR A 331 -9.64 5.41 -20.77
N ALA A 332 -8.93 4.68 -19.90
CA ALA A 332 -7.69 5.13 -19.29
C ALA A 332 -6.66 3.99 -19.19
N PRO A 333 -5.35 4.30 -19.06
CA PRO A 333 -4.32 3.27 -18.95
C PRO A 333 -4.22 2.60 -17.58
N PHE A 334 -5.04 3.02 -16.62
CA PHE A 334 -5.12 2.50 -15.27
C PHE A 334 -6.59 2.23 -14.95
N ALA A 335 -6.87 1.31 -14.01
CA ALA A 335 -8.22 1.14 -13.49
C ALA A 335 -8.62 2.30 -12.57
N ASP A 336 -9.86 2.26 -12.08
CA ASP A 336 -10.25 3.12 -10.97
C ASP A 336 -9.33 2.86 -9.78
N TYR A 337 -8.93 3.93 -9.09
CA TYR A 337 -8.21 3.78 -7.85
C TYR A 337 -9.11 3.12 -6.79
N ALA A 338 -8.57 2.10 -6.14
CA ALA A 338 -9.19 1.41 -5.01
C ALA A 338 -8.44 1.77 -3.74
N SER A 339 -9.13 2.22 -2.69
CA SER A 339 -8.47 2.48 -1.41
C SER A 339 -8.08 1.14 -0.78
N CYS A 340 -6.78 0.91 -0.62
CA CYS A 340 -6.26 -0.30 -0.03
C CYS A 340 -5.85 -0.08 1.42
N ASN A 341 -6.59 -0.72 2.32
CA ASN A 341 -6.43 -0.61 3.76
C ASN A 341 -6.31 -2.01 4.36
N GLN A 342 -5.34 -2.20 5.25
CA GLN A 342 -5.15 -3.46 6.01
C GLN A 342 -5.01 -4.70 5.13
N GLY A 343 -4.34 -4.61 3.97
CA GLY A 343 -4.28 -5.73 3.06
C GLY A 343 -5.66 -6.09 2.51
N ALA A 344 -6.41 -5.09 2.04
CA ALA A 344 -7.54 -5.28 1.14
C ALA A 344 -7.79 -3.99 0.35
N CYS A 345 -7.86 -4.09 -0.98
CA CYS A 345 -8.31 -2.99 -1.83
C CYS A 345 -9.83 -3.00 -1.94
N ARG A 346 -10.45 -1.87 -1.60
CA ARG A 346 -11.91 -1.68 -1.68
C ARG A 346 -12.22 -0.49 -2.58
N CYS A 347 -13.51 -0.28 -2.86
CA CYS A 347 -13.93 0.94 -3.54
C CYS A 347 -13.35 2.18 -2.84
N MET A 348 -12.91 3.16 -3.63
CA MET A 348 -12.32 4.40 -3.12
C MET A 348 -13.19 5.02 -2.01
N HIS A 349 -12.59 5.15 -0.83
CA HIS A 349 -13.30 5.68 0.33
C HIS A 349 -13.48 7.20 0.23
N GLN A 350 -14.37 7.72 1.05
CA GLN A 350 -14.79 9.12 0.99
C GLN A 350 -13.62 10.12 1.10
N VAL A 351 -12.66 9.89 2.01
CA VAL A 351 -11.49 10.77 2.13
C VAL A 351 -10.63 10.80 0.87
N ASP A 352 -10.27 9.65 0.30
CA ASP A 352 -9.50 9.62 -0.94
C ASP A 352 -10.25 10.33 -2.07
N ARG A 353 -11.57 10.12 -2.20
CA ARG A 353 -12.38 10.85 -3.20
C ARG A 353 -12.34 12.36 -2.98
N SER A 354 -12.37 12.79 -1.72
CA SER A 354 -12.28 14.20 -1.36
C SER A 354 -10.91 14.78 -1.70
N ILE A 355 -9.82 14.04 -1.45
CA ILE A 355 -8.43 14.41 -1.78
C ILE A 355 -8.28 14.56 -3.29
N SER A 356 -8.81 13.62 -4.07
CA SER A 356 -8.76 13.64 -5.54
C SER A 356 -9.68 14.67 -6.19
N HIS A 357 -10.39 15.48 -5.40
CA HIS A 357 -11.35 16.50 -5.85
C HIS A 357 -12.39 15.95 -6.84
N LEU A 358 -12.91 14.73 -6.61
CA LEU A 358 -13.99 14.23 -7.46
C LEU A 358 -15.22 15.16 -7.36
N PRO A 359 -16.04 15.30 -8.43
CA PRO A 359 -17.20 16.18 -8.39
C PRO A 359 -18.10 15.92 -7.18
N ALA A 360 -18.48 16.99 -6.48
CA ALA A 360 -19.29 16.91 -5.26
C ALA A 360 -20.52 16.01 -5.42
N ARG A 361 -21.25 16.18 -6.53
CA ARG A 361 -22.40 15.35 -6.89
C ARG A 361 -22.06 13.87 -6.93
N GLN A 362 -20.93 13.50 -7.53
CA GLN A 362 -20.50 12.12 -7.65
C GLN A 362 -20.12 11.53 -6.27
N ILE A 363 -19.43 12.29 -5.43
CA ILE A 363 -19.11 11.82 -4.07
C ILE A 363 -20.41 11.60 -3.28
N LEU A 364 -21.37 12.52 -3.36
CA LEU A 364 -22.68 12.37 -2.71
C LEU A 364 -23.44 11.16 -3.25
N GLU A 365 -23.49 10.96 -4.57
CA GLU A 365 -24.17 9.82 -5.20
C GLU A 365 -23.55 8.47 -4.78
N LEU A 366 -22.22 8.38 -4.70
CA LEU A 366 -21.51 7.14 -4.42
C LEU A 366 -21.32 6.87 -2.92
N CYS A 367 -21.28 7.90 -2.08
CA CYS A 367 -20.95 7.78 -0.66
C CYS A 367 -22.15 8.05 0.28
N ALA A 368 -23.12 8.87 -0.12
CA ALA A 368 -24.27 9.24 0.73
C ALA A 368 -25.54 8.38 0.51
N GLY A 369 -25.47 7.37 -0.39
CA GLY A 369 -26.61 6.53 -0.75
C GLY A 369 -27.08 5.56 0.36
N HIS A 370 -28.29 5.02 0.19
CA HIS A 370 -28.87 3.97 1.04
C HIS A 370 -28.81 2.59 0.35
N PRO A 371 -28.49 1.49 1.06
CA PRO A 371 -27.88 1.45 2.40
C PRO A 371 -26.54 2.23 2.49
N PRO A 372 -26.19 2.75 3.66
CA PRO A 372 -25.00 3.58 3.83
C PRO A 372 -23.74 2.85 3.34
N ALA A 373 -22.74 3.64 2.92
CA ALA A 373 -21.34 3.21 2.87
C ALA A 373 -21.01 2.38 4.12
N ASP A 374 -20.11 1.40 4.01
CA ASP A 374 -19.62 0.66 5.18
C ASP A 374 -19.16 1.69 6.24
N LYS A 375 -19.99 1.88 7.28
CA LYS A 375 -19.83 2.97 8.24
C LYS A 375 -18.53 2.85 9.03
N ILE A 376 -17.96 1.65 9.07
CA ILE A 376 -16.71 1.37 9.77
C ILE A 376 -15.52 1.80 8.89
N ASN A 377 -15.62 1.57 7.57
CA ASN A 377 -14.50 1.74 6.65
C ASN A 377 -14.62 2.95 5.70
N ASN A 378 -15.71 3.73 5.81
CA ASN A 378 -16.02 4.88 4.94
C ASN A 378 -15.95 4.57 3.44
N THR A 379 -16.15 3.31 3.11
CA THR A 379 -16.00 2.79 1.75
C THR A 379 -17.24 3.18 0.96
N CYS A 380 -17.07 4.00 -0.07
CA CYS A 380 -18.16 4.37 -0.96
C CYS A 380 -18.59 3.19 -1.83
N ARG A 381 -19.67 3.34 -2.60
CA ARG A 381 -20.10 2.36 -3.59
C ARG A 381 -19.36 2.59 -4.91
N CYS A 382 -18.97 1.50 -5.54
CA CYS A 382 -18.42 1.50 -6.89
C CYS A 382 -19.25 0.53 -7.74
N PRO A 383 -19.39 0.77 -9.06
CA PRO A 383 -19.91 -0.24 -9.97
C PRO A 383 -19.11 -1.54 -9.87
N GLU A 384 -19.78 -2.69 -9.97
CA GLU A 384 -19.12 -4.01 -9.89
C GLU A 384 -18.02 -4.18 -10.95
N SER A 385 -18.23 -3.64 -12.15
CA SER A 385 -17.23 -3.61 -13.22
C SER A 385 -15.98 -2.82 -12.84
N SER A 386 -16.13 -1.70 -12.12
CA SER A 386 -15.01 -0.91 -11.60
C SER A 386 -14.24 -1.69 -10.55
N VAL A 387 -14.92 -2.32 -9.59
CA VAL A 387 -14.30 -3.17 -8.55
C VAL A 387 -13.56 -4.35 -9.18
N SER A 388 -14.16 -5.04 -10.14
CA SER A 388 -13.57 -6.18 -10.84
C SER A 388 -12.31 -5.80 -11.63
N ARG A 389 -12.27 -4.62 -12.24
CA ARG A 389 -11.07 -4.13 -12.93
C ARG A 389 -10.00 -3.69 -11.93
N SER A 390 -10.40 -3.01 -10.86
CA SER A 390 -9.50 -2.51 -9.82
C SER A 390 -8.93 -3.61 -8.93
N SER A 391 -9.52 -4.81 -8.93
CA SER A 391 -8.94 -5.99 -8.27
C SER A 391 -7.85 -6.67 -9.10
N ARG A 392 -7.66 -6.25 -10.36
CA ARG A 392 -6.70 -6.86 -11.28
C ARG A 392 -5.71 -5.89 -11.91
N TYR A 393 -6.07 -4.64 -12.16
CA TYR A 393 -5.17 -3.65 -12.76
C TYR A 393 -4.78 -2.59 -11.74
N VAL A 394 -3.57 -2.03 -11.87
CA VAL A 394 -3.15 -0.89 -11.06
C VAL A 394 -4.15 0.24 -11.26
N GLY A 395 -4.73 0.70 -10.15
CA GLY A 395 -5.66 1.82 -10.15
C GLY A 395 -4.92 3.13 -9.98
N ARG A 396 -5.48 4.22 -10.51
CA ARG A 396 -4.87 5.55 -10.38
C ARG A 396 -5.90 6.63 -10.14
N SER A 397 -5.60 7.55 -9.23
CA SER A 397 -6.39 8.77 -9.03
C SER A 397 -5.47 10.00 -9.01
N PRO A 398 -5.80 11.06 -9.75
CA PRO A 398 -5.03 12.30 -9.72
C PRO A 398 -5.20 13.01 -8.38
N ILE A 399 -4.14 13.71 -7.95
CA ILE A 399 -4.09 14.46 -6.71
C ILE A 399 -3.75 15.92 -7.06
N PRO A 400 -4.74 16.83 -7.01
CA PRO A 400 -4.48 18.25 -7.17
C PRO A 400 -3.79 18.82 -5.93
N LEU A 401 -2.87 19.79 -6.09
CA LEU A 401 -2.38 20.59 -4.96
C LEU A 401 -2.85 22.05 -5.08
N PRO A 402 -3.11 22.76 -3.96
CA PRO A 402 -3.37 22.17 -2.63
C PRO A 402 -4.59 21.24 -2.65
N PHE A 403 -4.55 20.07 -1.99
CA PHE A 403 -5.76 19.26 -1.85
C PHE A 403 -6.50 19.59 -0.55
N TYR A 404 -7.73 19.10 -0.50
CA TYR A 404 -8.69 19.33 0.55
C TYR A 404 -9.17 17.96 1.02
N THR A 405 -9.12 17.71 2.33
CA THR A 405 -9.66 16.47 2.90
C THR A 405 -10.67 16.79 4.00
N LEU A 406 -11.69 15.93 4.11
CA LEU A 406 -12.72 16.02 5.13
C LEU A 406 -12.35 15.09 6.28
N SER A 407 -12.00 15.66 7.44
CA SER A 407 -11.58 14.91 8.62
C SER A 407 -12.72 14.22 9.35
N SER A 408 -13.98 14.61 9.13
CA SER A 408 -15.16 14.00 9.75
C SER A 408 -15.57 12.69 9.06
N LEU A 409 -14.66 11.72 9.09
CA LEU A 409 -14.85 10.35 8.62
C LEU A 409 -15.83 9.52 9.48
N ALA A 410 -16.43 10.08 10.53
CA ALA A 410 -17.30 9.32 11.44
C ALA A 410 -18.76 9.80 11.45
N ALA A 411 -19.11 10.83 10.67
CA ALA A 411 -20.44 11.42 10.74
C ALA A 411 -21.46 10.59 9.94
N SER A 412 -22.58 10.23 10.61
CA SER A 412 -23.74 9.51 10.07
C SER A 412 -24.47 10.23 8.92
N SER A 413 -24.08 11.46 8.61
CA SER A 413 -24.56 12.29 7.50
C SER A 413 -23.38 12.98 6.84
N PHE A 414 -22.84 12.37 5.80
CA PHE A 414 -21.82 12.99 4.98
C PHE A 414 -22.41 14.19 4.24
N VAL A 415 -21.92 15.39 4.56
CA VAL A 415 -22.29 16.62 3.87
C VAL A 415 -21.01 17.32 3.43
N LEU A 416 -20.88 17.54 2.12
CA LEU A 416 -19.84 18.39 1.58
C LEU A 416 -20.15 19.85 1.94
N PRO A 417 -19.18 20.62 2.45
CA PRO A 417 -19.43 22.03 2.72
C PRO A 417 -19.61 22.79 1.40
N PRO A 418 -20.33 23.93 1.42
CA PRO A 418 -20.50 24.78 0.24
C PRO A 418 -19.18 25.25 -0.38
N SER A 419 -18.10 25.26 0.41
CA SER A 419 -16.74 25.63 -0.01
C SER A 419 -15.94 24.47 -0.62
N TYR A 420 -16.55 23.30 -0.86
CA TYR A 420 -15.85 22.17 -1.47
C TYR A 420 -15.28 22.57 -2.84
N PRO A 421 -13.99 22.29 -3.12
CA PRO A 421 -13.35 22.75 -4.34
C PRO A 421 -14.00 22.18 -5.61
N PRO A 422 -13.96 22.91 -6.74
CA PRO A 422 -14.38 22.37 -8.02
C PRO A 422 -13.42 21.26 -8.47
N SER A 423 -13.95 20.33 -9.26
CA SER A 423 -13.23 19.10 -9.65
C SER A 423 -12.13 19.31 -10.70
N TYR A 424 -12.07 20.51 -11.30
CA TYR A 424 -11.06 20.87 -12.27
C TYR A 424 -9.99 21.77 -11.66
N ARG A 425 -8.74 21.31 -11.70
CA ARG A 425 -7.55 22.16 -11.60
C ARG A 425 -6.69 21.95 -12.83
N PRO A 426 -6.12 23.02 -13.40
CA PRO A 426 -5.46 22.95 -14.70
C PRO A 426 -4.30 21.97 -14.74
N GLU A 427 -3.65 21.65 -13.62
CA GLU A 427 -2.68 20.54 -13.55
C GLU A 427 -2.77 19.80 -12.21
N PRO A 428 -3.21 18.53 -12.17
CA PRO A 428 -2.95 17.67 -11.02
C PRO A 428 -1.44 17.55 -10.87
N VAL A 429 -0.94 17.69 -9.64
CA VAL A 429 0.50 17.71 -9.38
C VAL A 429 1.03 16.30 -9.17
N GLY A 430 0.17 15.38 -8.71
CA GLY A 430 0.55 13.98 -8.50
C GLY A 430 -0.60 13.00 -8.70
N SER A 431 -0.37 11.77 -8.28
CA SER A 431 -1.26 10.62 -8.42
C SER A 431 -1.13 9.69 -7.23
N PHE A 432 -2.25 9.14 -6.76
CA PHE A 432 -2.27 7.93 -5.95
C PHE A 432 -2.45 6.70 -6.82
N TYR A 433 -1.84 5.61 -6.40
CA TYR A 433 -1.87 4.31 -7.04
C TYR A 433 -2.38 3.25 -6.07
N SER A 434 -3.19 2.32 -6.58
CA SER A 434 -3.62 1.14 -5.85
C SER A 434 -3.10 -0.12 -6.54
N PHE A 435 -2.41 -0.98 -5.80
CA PHE A 435 -1.75 -2.17 -6.36
C PHE A 435 -2.46 -3.45 -5.91
N PRO A 436 -3.47 -3.94 -6.66
CA PRO A 436 -4.24 -5.10 -6.21
C PRO A 436 -3.44 -6.40 -6.34
N VAL A 437 -3.51 -7.26 -5.31
CA VAL A 437 -2.82 -8.57 -5.33
C VAL A 437 -3.26 -9.45 -6.51
N GLY A 438 -4.53 -9.37 -6.93
CA GLY A 438 -5.07 -10.18 -8.03
C GLY A 438 -4.43 -9.89 -9.39
N GLY A 439 -3.69 -8.77 -9.50
CA GLY A 439 -2.89 -8.42 -10.66
C GLY A 439 -1.40 -8.69 -10.52
N ARG A 440 -0.90 -9.02 -9.32
CA ARG A 440 0.54 -9.10 -9.05
C ARG A 440 1.15 -10.31 -9.76
N CYS A 441 2.27 -10.11 -10.43
CA CYS A 441 3.05 -11.20 -11.01
C CYS A 441 3.83 -11.93 -9.93
N PRO A 442 3.90 -13.27 -9.99
CA PRO A 442 4.84 -14.04 -9.18
C PRO A 442 6.28 -13.57 -9.43
N LEU A 443 7.15 -13.69 -8.42
CA LEU A 443 8.55 -13.31 -8.54
C LEU A 443 9.21 -14.04 -9.72
N GLY A 444 9.87 -13.26 -10.59
CA GLY A 444 10.55 -13.76 -11.79
C GLY A 444 9.67 -13.98 -13.03
N ALA A 445 8.34 -13.87 -12.91
CA ALA A 445 7.43 -13.87 -14.06
C ALA A 445 7.42 -12.49 -14.74
N GLY A 446 7.34 -12.43 -16.07
CA GLY A 446 7.16 -11.16 -16.76
C GLY A 446 5.73 -10.63 -16.64
N VAL A 447 5.54 -9.31 -16.73
CA VAL A 447 4.19 -8.73 -16.78
C VAL A 447 3.44 -9.22 -18.01
N GLY A 448 2.21 -9.71 -17.79
CA GLY A 448 1.37 -10.36 -18.79
C GLY A 448 1.51 -11.88 -18.83
N ASP A 449 2.56 -12.45 -18.23
CA ASP A 449 2.65 -13.90 -18.06
C ASP A 449 1.57 -14.37 -17.08
N ARG A 450 0.93 -15.50 -17.38
CA ARG A 450 -0.11 -16.09 -16.51
C ARG A 450 -1.20 -15.09 -16.10
N SER A 451 -1.54 -14.14 -16.99
CA SER A 451 -2.58 -13.14 -16.75
C SER A 451 -2.30 -12.10 -15.65
N CYS A 452 -1.09 -12.04 -15.08
CA CYS A 452 -0.70 -10.96 -14.18
C CYS A 452 -0.53 -9.65 -14.96
N THR A 453 -0.67 -8.51 -14.26
CA THR A 453 -0.76 -7.18 -14.88
C THR A 453 0.26 -6.21 -14.32
N TRP A 454 0.95 -6.53 -13.23
CA TRP A 454 1.99 -5.68 -12.68
C TRP A 454 3.01 -6.45 -11.83
N GLN A 455 4.23 -5.95 -11.77
CA GLN A 455 5.25 -6.45 -10.86
C GLN A 455 6.13 -5.32 -10.32
N ARG A 456 6.58 -5.48 -9.08
CA ARG A 456 7.54 -4.57 -8.46
C ARG A 456 8.96 -4.96 -8.91
N SER A 457 9.82 -3.96 -9.13
CA SER A 457 11.25 -4.19 -9.24
C SER A 457 11.77 -4.88 -7.96
N PRO A 458 12.66 -5.86 -8.05
CA PRO A 458 13.27 -6.47 -6.87
C PRO A 458 14.00 -5.47 -5.98
N VAL A 459 14.41 -4.31 -6.53
CA VAL A 459 15.17 -3.28 -5.84
C VAL A 459 14.27 -2.11 -5.41
N ALA A 460 14.36 -1.72 -4.14
CA ALA A 460 13.69 -0.55 -3.56
C ALA A 460 14.70 0.30 -2.76
N HIS A 461 14.48 1.61 -2.73
CA HIS A 461 15.37 2.55 -2.04
C HIS A 461 14.59 3.30 -0.97
N THR A 462 15.19 3.51 0.19
CA THR A 462 14.52 4.10 1.33
C THR A 462 15.31 5.28 1.89
N VAL A 463 14.60 6.35 2.22
CA VAL A 463 15.08 7.47 3.04
C VAL A 463 14.19 7.56 4.27
N HIS A 464 14.67 8.15 5.37
CA HIS A 464 13.88 8.27 6.59
C HIS A 464 13.50 9.72 6.87
N THR A 465 12.34 9.92 7.48
CA THR A 465 11.79 11.25 7.73
C THR A 465 12.68 12.11 8.62
N ASP A 466 13.45 11.55 9.55
CA ASP A 466 14.41 12.35 10.34
C ASP A 466 15.51 12.94 9.47
N ASP A 467 16.03 12.15 8.52
CA ASP A 467 17.08 12.60 7.61
C ASP A 467 16.53 13.70 6.70
N LEU A 468 15.30 13.52 6.24
CA LEU A 468 14.59 14.54 5.45
C LEU A 468 14.35 15.82 6.26
N VAL A 469 13.97 15.73 7.54
CA VAL A 469 13.79 16.89 8.42
C VAL A 469 15.12 17.62 8.61
N GLN A 470 16.23 16.90 8.81
CA GLN A 470 17.57 17.50 8.86
C GLN A 470 17.96 18.19 7.54
N MET A 471 17.47 17.67 6.40
CA MET A 471 17.62 18.29 5.09
C MET A 471 16.66 19.48 4.84
N GLY A 472 15.74 19.76 5.77
CA GLY A 472 14.80 20.88 5.69
C GLY A 472 13.36 20.50 5.32
N LEU A 473 12.96 19.22 5.41
CA LEU A 473 11.57 18.80 5.26
C LEU A 473 10.71 19.51 6.31
N ASN A 474 9.69 20.23 5.85
CA ASN A 474 8.72 20.88 6.71
C ASN A 474 7.65 19.86 7.14
N VAL A 475 7.69 19.49 8.41
CA VAL A 475 6.76 18.56 9.06
C VAL A 475 5.83 19.28 10.06
N SER A 476 5.83 20.62 10.06
CA SER A 476 5.02 21.39 11.01
C SER A 476 3.53 21.18 10.72
N SER A 477 2.74 20.81 11.73
CA SER A 477 1.29 20.65 11.58
C SER A 477 0.56 21.94 11.16
N SER A 478 1.23 23.09 11.23
CA SER A 478 0.75 24.38 10.69
C SER A 478 0.70 24.47 9.16
N THR A 479 1.29 23.52 8.43
CA THR A 479 1.17 23.46 6.95
C THR A 479 -0.19 22.98 6.48
N ALA A 480 -1.01 22.48 7.41
CA ALA A 480 -2.38 22.09 7.19
C ALA A 480 -3.31 23.14 7.81
N ARG A 481 -4.10 23.85 7.00
CA ARG A 481 -5.13 24.77 7.51
C ARG A 481 -6.36 23.95 7.87
N MET A 482 -6.55 23.74 9.17
CA MET A 482 -7.75 23.10 9.70
C MET A 482 -8.89 24.12 9.82
N GLN A 483 -10.01 23.88 9.14
CA GLN A 483 -11.24 24.63 9.41
C GLN A 483 -12.10 23.82 10.37
N THR A 484 -12.45 24.42 11.50
CA THR A 484 -13.36 23.83 12.47
C THR A 484 -14.74 24.46 12.38
N ASN A 485 -15.77 23.66 12.57
CA ASN A 485 -17.12 24.14 12.76
C ASN A 485 -17.14 24.92 14.08
N LYS A 486 -17.41 26.23 14.01
CA LYS A 486 -17.42 27.09 15.20
C LYS A 486 -18.46 26.67 16.26
N THR A 487 -19.51 25.97 15.84
CA THR A 487 -20.61 25.55 16.73
C THR A 487 -20.33 24.19 17.37
N THR A 488 -19.82 23.23 16.61
CA THR A 488 -19.59 21.85 17.10
C THR A 488 -18.15 21.59 17.52
N GLY A 489 -17.21 22.48 17.17
CA GLY A 489 -15.77 22.30 17.34
C GLY A 489 -15.14 21.26 16.39
N GLU A 490 -15.95 20.61 15.55
CA GLU A 490 -15.51 19.53 14.67
C GLU A 490 -14.66 20.07 13.51
N THR A 491 -13.50 19.46 13.24
CA THR A 491 -12.72 19.78 12.04
C THR A 491 -13.53 19.37 10.81
N ILE A 492 -13.96 20.38 10.05
CA ILE A 492 -14.70 20.22 8.80
C ILE A 492 -13.72 19.87 7.69
N SER A 493 -12.55 20.51 7.68
CA SER A 493 -11.64 20.40 6.56
C SER A 493 -10.19 20.61 6.91
N ILE A 494 -9.33 20.03 6.07
CA ILE A 494 -7.90 20.25 6.10
C ILE A 494 -7.45 20.60 4.68
N GLU A 495 -6.87 21.79 4.53
CA GLU A 495 -6.23 22.26 3.30
C GLU A 495 -4.71 22.14 3.44
N VAL A 496 -4.08 21.45 2.50
CA VAL A 496 -2.62 21.22 2.49
C VAL A 496 -1.92 22.35 1.74
N ASP A 497 -0.98 23.04 2.36
CA ASP A 497 -0.26 24.16 1.75
C ASP A 497 0.57 23.76 0.52
N TYR A 498 0.38 24.48 -0.59
CA TYR A 498 1.05 24.21 -1.86
C TYR A 498 2.56 24.46 -1.78
N ASP A 499 2.98 25.60 -1.25
CA ASP A 499 4.38 26.01 -1.21
C ASP A 499 5.18 25.08 -0.28
N ALA A 500 4.59 24.68 0.84
CA ALA A 500 5.15 23.67 1.74
C ALA A 500 5.32 22.33 1.02
N THR A 501 4.32 21.89 0.25
CA THR A 501 4.39 20.62 -0.49
C THR A 501 5.47 20.66 -1.58
N VAL A 502 5.57 21.75 -2.34
CA VAL A 502 6.62 21.95 -3.36
C VAL A 502 8.01 22.06 -2.72
N GLY A 503 8.11 22.71 -1.56
CA GLY A 503 9.34 22.73 -0.76
C GLY A 503 9.78 21.33 -0.35
N ASN A 504 8.86 20.54 0.22
CA ASN A 504 9.09 19.17 0.63
C ASN A 504 9.49 18.26 -0.54
N LEU A 505 8.83 18.42 -1.69
CA LEU A 505 9.17 17.72 -2.94
C LEU A 505 10.66 17.87 -3.29
N ARG A 506 11.18 19.11 -3.29
CA ARG A 506 12.59 19.38 -3.61
C ARG A 506 13.57 18.75 -2.62
N ILE A 507 13.20 18.66 -1.35
CA ILE A 507 14.02 18.00 -0.32
C ILE A 507 14.11 16.50 -0.59
N VAL A 508 12.98 15.86 -0.88
CA VAL A 508 12.94 14.42 -1.14
C VAL A 508 13.59 14.06 -2.48
N GLU A 509 13.39 14.85 -3.52
CA GLU A 509 14.11 14.71 -4.79
C GLU A 509 15.62 14.73 -4.57
N ARG A 510 16.12 15.68 -3.78
CA ARG A 510 17.55 15.77 -3.44
C ARG A 510 18.03 14.54 -2.66
N ALA A 511 17.24 14.05 -1.70
CA ALA A 511 17.58 12.88 -0.91
C ALA A 511 17.70 11.62 -1.78
N PHE A 512 16.71 11.35 -2.64
CA PHE A 512 16.78 10.21 -3.57
C PHE A 512 17.85 10.40 -4.65
N ALA A 513 18.04 11.60 -5.19
CA ALA A 513 19.12 11.87 -6.15
C ALA A 513 20.50 11.54 -5.57
N ALA A 514 20.68 11.75 -4.26
CA ALA A 514 21.92 11.43 -3.58
C ALA A 514 22.12 9.91 -3.34
N LEU A 515 21.04 9.11 -3.32
CA LEU A 515 21.11 7.64 -3.40
C LEU A 515 21.40 7.13 -4.82
N ARG A 516 21.21 7.96 -5.86
CA ARG A 516 21.40 7.64 -7.28
C ARG A 516 20.66 6.36 -7.73
N PRO A 517 19.37 6.20 -7.39
CA PRO A 517 18.62 5.06 -7.87
C PRO A 517 18.54 5.11 -9.41
N PRO A 518 18.59 3.97 -10.11
CA PRO A 518 18.41 3.95 -11.55
C PRO A 518 16.99 4.44 -11.93
N PRO A 519 16.82 5.03 -13.12
CA PRO A 519 15.50 5.25 -13.69
C PRO A 519 14.71 3.94 -13.74
N CYS A 520 13.40 4.01 -13.52
CA CYS A 520 12.56 2.81 -13.56
C CYS A 520 12.55 2.19 -14.96
N GLY A 521 12.74 0.87 -15.03
CA GLY A 521 12.80 0.12 -16.28
C GLY A 521 14.19 0.03 -16.92
N GLU A 522 15.17 0.76 -16.39
CA GLU A 522 16.57 0.49 -16.69
C GLU A 522 17.08 -0.62 -15.78
N PRO A 523 17.92 -1.54 -16.29
CA PRO A 523 18.65 -2.44 -15.40
C PRO A 523 19.42 -1.60 -14.39
N ALA A 524 19.56 -2.11 -13.16
CA ALA A 524 20.47 -1.55 -12.17
C ALA A 524 21.92 -1.78 -12.65
N ALA A 525 22.30 -1.10 -13.72
CA ALA A 525 23.66 -1.04 -14.18
C ALA A 525 24.45 -0.23 -13.16
N ALA A 526 25.68 -0.66 -12.91
CA ALA A 526 26.67 0.04 -12.12
C ALA A 526 26.69 1.54 -12.46
N ALA A 527 26.01 2.36 -11.66
CA ALA A 527 26.15 3.80 -11.68
C ALA A 527 27.51 4.13 -11.06
N ALA A 528 28.58 3.73 -11.74
CA ALA A 528 29.96 3.87 -11.32
C ALA A 528 30.34 5.35 -11.38
N GLY A 529 30.20 6.02 -10.24
CA GLY A 529 30.71 7.36 -10.01
C GLY A 529 30.87 7.57 -8.51
N GLU A 530 31.91 8.29 -8.10
CA GLU A 530 32.17 8.64 -6.70
C GLU A 530 30.90 9.18 -6.04
N THR A 531 30.39 8.43 -5.08
CA THR A 531 29.16 8.74 -4.37
C THR A 531 29.53 9.75 -3.28
N ALA A 532 28.97 10.96 -3.33
CA ALA A 532 29.15 11.92 -2.24
C ALA A 532 28.67 11.27 -0.94
N ALA A 533 29.54 11.19 0.07
CA ALA A 533 29.20 10.71 1.41
C ALA A 533 27.95 11.44 1.92
N ILE A 534 26.79 10.82 1.79
CA ILE A 534 25.72 11.11 2.73
C ILE A 534 26.13 10.30 3.94
N VAL A 535 26.71 10.99 4.91
CA VAL A 535 26.58 10.57 6.30
C VAL A 535 25.08 10.70 6.57
N VAL A 536 24.35 9.59 6.42
CA VAL A 536 23.02 9.43 7.02
C VAL A 536 23.26 9.04 8.47
#